data_AF-A0A2S8NQP5-F1
#
_entry.id   AF-A0A2S8NQP5-F1
#
_cell.length_a   1.000
_cell.length_b   1.000
_cell.length_c   1.000
_cell.angle_alpha   90.00
_cell.angle_beta   90.00
_cell.angle_gamma   90.00
#
_symmetry.space_group_name_H-M   'P 1'
#
loop_
_entity.id
_entity.type
_entity.pdbx_description
1 polymer ?
#
loop_
_entity_poly.entity_id
_entity_poly.type
_entity_poly.pdbx_seq_one_letter_code
_entity_poly.pdbx_strand_id
1 'polypeptide(L)' 'MTTLQDLIKDLTDITVEQNKINEYLSREFLDLRDAKLQGTNLQGADLKDIKITKQQLDQLTVIEENE' A
#
# COMPACT_ATOMS: atom_id res chain seq x y z
N MET A 1 -13.94 -4.99 -20.35
CA MET A 1 -13.40 -4.60 -19.05
C MET A 1 -11.93 -4.95 -19.07
N THR A 2 -11.02 -4.01 -18.84
CA THR A 2 -9.58 -4.31 -18.73
C THR A 2 -9.33 -5.13 -17.47
N THR A 3 -8.62 -6.24 -17.57
CA THR A 3 -8.22 -7.04 -16.42
C THR A 3 -7.01 -6.41 -15.72
N LEU A 4 -6.75 -6.79 -14.47
CA LEU A 4 -5.51 -6.37 -13.79
C LEU A 4 -4.26 -6.85 -14.54
N GLN A 5 -4.35 -8.02 -15.19
CA GLN A 5 -3.29 -8.53 -16.07
C GLN A 5 -3.02 -7.58 -17.24
N ASP A 6 -4.07 -7.08 -17.89
CA ASP A 6 -3.95 -6.12 -19.00
C ASP A 6 -3.29 -4.82 -18.52
N LEU A 7 -3.72 -4.29 -17.36
CA LEU A 7 -3.14 -3.07 -16.79
C LEU A 7 -1.65 -3.21 -16.43
N ILE A 8 -1.25 -4.35 -15.85
CA ILE A 8 0.16 -4.62 -15.53
C ILE A 8 0.98 -4.65 -16.83
N LYS A 9 0.47 -5.31 -17.87
CA LYS A 9 1.13 -5.39 -19.17
C LYS A 9 1.28 -4.01 -19.80
N ASP A 10 0.23 -3.20 -19.81
CA ASP A 10 0.25 -1.86 -20.40
C ASP A 10 1.23 -0.90 -19.67
N LEU A 11 1.31 -0.98 -18.34
CA LEU A 11 2.12 -0.07 -17.53
C LEU A 11 3.59 -0.47 -17.42
N THR A 12 3.88 -1.77 -17.47
CA THR A 12 5.22 -2.30 -17.14
C THR A 12 5.85 -3.13 -18.25
N ASP A 13 5.09 -3.44 -19.30
CA ASP A 13 5.44 -4.41 -20.34
C ASP A 13 5.61 -5.86 -19.82
N ILE A 14 5.23 -6.13 -18.56
CA ILE A 14 5.34 -7.45 -17.93
C ILE A 14 4.03 -8.23 -18.09
N THR A 15 4.13 -9.48 -18.54
CA THR A 15 3.01 -10.43 -18.52
C THR A 15 3.10 -11.30 -17.27
N VAL A 16 2.01 -11.38 -16.50
CA VAL A 16 1.91 -12.17 -15.27
C VAL A 16 0.79 -13.20 -15.40
N GLU A 17 1.00 -14.42 -14.89
CA GLU A 17 -0.05 -15.45 -14.87
C GLU A 17 -1.17 -15.11 -13.87
N GLN A 18 -2.42 -15.43 -14.21
CA GLN A 18 -3.58 -15.10 -13.36
C GLN A 18 -3.52 -15.73 -11.96
N ASN A 19 -2.98 -16.94 -11.83
CA ASN A 19 -2.79 -17.61 -10.53
C ASN A 19 -1.87 -16.81 -9.58
N LYS A 20 -0.80 -16.19 -10.09
CA LYS A 20 0.11 -15.35 -9.31
C LYS A 20 -0.55 -14.05 -8.87
N ILE A 21 -1.39 -13.47 -9.73
CA ILE A 21 -2.21 -12.31 -9.35
C ILE A 21 -3.17 -12.71 -8.22
N ASN A 22 -3.85 -13.85 -8.34
CA ASN A 22 -4.77 -14.34 -7.30
C ASN A 22 -4.04 -14.62 -5.98
N GLU A 23 -2.84 -15.21 -6.02
CA GLU A 23 -2.00 -15.46 -4.84
C GLU A 23 -1.55 -14.15 -4.18
N TYR A 24 -1.23 -13.12 -4.97
CA TYR A 24 -0.90 -11.81 -4.43
C TYR A 24 -2.11 -11.14 -3.79
N LEU A 25 -3.27 -11.19 -4.45
CA LEU A 25 -4.52 -10.58 -3.98
C LEU A 25 -5.19 -11.35 -2.84
N SER A 26 -4.85 -12.63 -2.63
CA SER A 26 -5.33 -13.39 -1.47
C SER A 26 -4.63 -13.01 -0.18
N ARG A 27 -3.54 -12.23 -0.25
CA ARG A 27 -2.89 -11.69 0.94
C ARG A 27 -3.79 -10.64 1.59
N GLU A 28 -3.98 -10.75 2.90
CA GLU A 28 -4.77 -9.78 3.67
C GLU A 28 -4.10 -8.40 3.77
N PHE A 29 -2.80 -8.32 3.49
CA PHE A 29 -2.02 -7.10 3.59
C PHE A 29 -1.21 -6.83 2.33
N LEU A 30 -1.13 -5.54 1.97
CA LEU A 30 -0.29 -5.04 0.89
C LEU A 30 1.11 -4.74 1.43
N ASP A 31 2.13 -5.36 0.85
CA ASP A 31 3.52 -5.05 1.20
C ASP A 31 3.91 -3.70 0.60
N LEU A 32 3.99 -2.67 1.45
CA LEU A 32 4.37 -1.31 1.09
C LEU A 32 5.80 -0.95 1.54
N ARG A 33 6.64 -1.95 1.84
CA ARG A 33 8.06 -1.70 2.14
C ARG A 33 8.70 -0.96 0.97
N ASP A 34 9.48 0.06 1.28
CA ASP A 34 10.17 0.95 0.33
C ASP A 34 9.25 1.79 -0.57
N ALA A 35 7.93 1.76 -0.39
CA ALA A 35 7.01 2.61 -1.14
C ALA A 35 7.14 4.08 -0.72
N LYS A 36 7.17 5.00 -1.70
CA LYS A 36 7.13 6.44 -1.44
C LYS A 36 5.71 6.89 -1.12
N LEU A 37 5.33 6.82 0.15
CA LEU A 37 3.98 7.20 0.64
C LEU A 37 3.87 8.66 1.12
N GLN A 38 4.85 9.51 0.79
CA GLN A 38 4.85 10.90 1.22
C GLN A 38 3.64 11.65 0.66
N GLY A 39 2.78 12.19 1.54
CA GLY A 39 1.57 12.92 1.16
C GLY A 39 0.36 12.05 0.83
N THR A 40 0.46 10.72 0.95
CA THR A 40 -0.68 9.82 0.77
C THR A 40 -1.65 9.94 1.95
N ASN A 41 -2.96 10.00 1.67
CA ASN A 41 -3.98 9.86 2.71
C ASN A 41 -4.06 8.40 3.15
N LEU A 42 -3.65 8.12 4.39
CA LEU A 42 -3.67 6.79 5.01
C LEU A 42 -4.82 6.61 6.01
N GLN A 43 -5.86 7.46 5.95
CA GLN A 43 -7.03 7.32 6.81
C GLN A 43 -7.66 5.92 6.65
N GLY A 44 -7.83 5.21 7.78
CA GLY A 44 -8.40 3.86 7.81
C GLY A 44 -7.41 2.73 7.49
N ALA A 45 -6.13 3.03 7.21
CA ALA A 45 -5.11 1.99 7.09
C ALA A 45 -4.79 1.36 8.46
N ASP A 46 -4.63 0.03 8.52
CA ASP A 46 -4.05 -0.61 9.71
C ASP A 46 -2.53 -0.36 9.71
N LEU A 47 -2.07 0.51 10.62
CA LEU A 47 -0.67 0.91 10.78
C LEU A 47 0.00 0.24 11.99
N LYS A 48 -0.56 -0.87 12.52
CA LYS A 48 0.10 -1.64 13.59
C LYS A 48 1.49 -2.10 13.17
N ASP A 49 2.41 -2.13 14.13
CA ASP A 49 3.80 -2.56 13.96
C ASP A 49 4.62 -1.79 12.90
N ILE A 50 4.13 -0.61 12.46
CA ILE A 50 4.88 0.24 11.54
C ILE A 50 6.18 0.74 12.18
N LYS A 51 7.28 0.63 11.45
CA LYS A 51 8.57 1.20 11.85
C LYS A 51 8.67 2.61 11.30
N ILE A 52 8.76 3.58 12.20
CA ILE A 52 9.02 4.99 11.87
C ILE A 52 10.31 5.47 12.54
N THR A 53 10.98 6.42 11.90
CA THR A 53 12.13 7.11 12.50
C THR A 53 11.67 8.14 13.52
N LYS A 54 12.58 8.56 14.41
CA LYS A 54 12.30 9.63 15.38
C LYS A 54 11.90 10.94 14.69
N GLN A 55 12.58 11.28 13.58
CA GLN A 55 12.25 12.47 12.79
C GLN A 55 10.84 12.40 12.17
N GLN A 56 10.38 11.21 11.78
CA GLN A 56 9.01 11.02 11.27
C GLN A 56 7.98 11.11 12.40
N LEU A 57 8.31 10.57 13.58
CA LEU A 57 7.47 10.71 14.78
C LEU A 57 7.27 12.18 15.16
N ASP A 58 8.34 12.99 15.13
CA ASP A 58 8.30 14.43 15.42
C ASP A 58 7.48 15.24 14.40
N GLN A 59 7.19 14.68 13.22
CA GLN A 59 6.36 15.29 12.18
C GLN A 59 4.88 14.87 12.26
N LEU A 60 4.52 13.95 13.15
CA LEU A 60 3.13 13.50 13.27
C LEU A 60 2.26 14.61 13.89
N THR A 61 1.11 14.85 13.28
CA THR A 61 0.04 15.62 13.91
C THR A 61 -0.89 14.63 14.60
N VAL A 62 -0.96 14.71 15.93
CA VAL A 62 -1.96 13.94 16.70
C VAL A 62 -3.31 14.61 16.48
N ILE A 63 -4.26 13.85 15.95
CA ILE A 63 -5.67 14.22 15.90
C ILE A 63 -6.36 13.53 17.08
N GLU A 64 -7.00 14.30 17.96
CA GLU A 64 -7.84 13.74 19.01
C GLU A 64 -9.16 13.30 18.38
N GLU A 65 -9.57 12.06 18.62
CA GLU A 65 -10.97 11.66 18.37
C GLU A 65 -11.80 12.31 19.47
N ASN A 66 -12.54 13.37 19.12
CA ASN A 66 -13.59 13.89 20.00
C ASN A 66 -14.64 12.78 20.19
N GLU A 67 -14.84 12.34 21.44
CA GLU A 67 -15.87 11.38 21.85
C GLU A 67 -17.30 11.82 21.47
#